data_AF-A0A7V5KVG4-F1
#
_entry.id   AF-A0A7V5KVG4-F1
#
_cell.length_a   1.000
_cell.length_b   1.000
_cell.length_c   1.000
_cell.angle_alpha   90.00
_cell.angle_beta   90.00
_cell.angle_gamma   90.00
#
_symmetry.space_group_name_H-M   'P 1'
#
loop_
_entity.id
_entity.type
_entity.pdbx_description
1 polymer ?
#
loop_
_entity_poly.entity_id
_entity_poly.type
_entity_poly.pdbx_seq_one_letter_code
_entity_poly.pdbx_strand_id
1 'polypeptide(L)'
;GQVLGPSSDYLVKLFSREQPDGEYCPPGSAQTPVQRLPSALGELRKQGMIMVPEVYEESPFDITRYSPQSPYPRSALMQMMARGETGAMLAFAYTSMRGYGDVHPTIGDLRLGMTEVTCTHPFTGNRVRVGEIRVTAVETVGAFKKDPADGKLRLATGFGFCFGFNETKAIAMSILDLALTYPGYSIGESGPAASSEMIMHHIDGVESMGFTNHFKLPHYVTFQADLQTYARAKKHHD
;
A
#
# COMPACT_ATOMS: atom_id res chain seq x y z
N GLY A 1 23.12 9.36 -6.49
CA GLY A 1 22.46 10.65 -6.72
C GLY A 1 20.96 10.43 -6.84
N GLN A 2 20.18 11.51 -6.90
CA GLN A 2 18.73 11.42 -7.16
C GLN A 2 18.50 11.29 -8.66
N VAL A 3 17.65 10.34 -9.06
CA VAL A 3 17.28 10.11 -10.46
C VAL A 3 15.77 10.27 -10.55
N LEU A 4 15.31 11.35 -11.20
CA LEU A 4 13.88 11.65 -11.31
C LEU A 4 13.14 10.65 -12.21
N GLY A 5 13.82 10.16 -13.26
CA GLY A 5 13.18 9.31 -14.26
C GLY A 5 12.02 10.00 -14.99
N PRO A 6 11.15 9.25 -15.65
CA PRO A 6 9.92 9.79 -16.22
C PRO A 6 8.92 10.08 -15.10
N SER A 7 8.71 11.36 -14.79
CA SER A 7 7.84 11.81 -13.71
C SER A 7 7.03 13.03 -14.13
N SER A 8 5.82 13.15 -13.57
CA SER A 8 4.95 14.32 -13.70
C SER A 8 5.05 15.31 -12.54
N ASP A 9 5.94 15.08 -11.57
CA ASP A 9 5.94 15.77 -10.28
C ASP A 9 6.15 17.29 -10.38
N TYR A 10 6.92 17.72 -11.36
CA TYR A 10 7.26 19.13 -11.59
C TYR A 10 6.51 19.75 -12.77
N LEU A 11 5.55 19.02 -13.35
CA LEU A 11 4.75 19.55 -14.45
C LEU A 11 3.76 20.60 -13.94
N VAL A 12 3.66 21.71 -14.66
CA VAL A 12 2.55 22.65 -14.49
C VAL A 12 1.31 22.02 -15.13
N LYS A 13 0.28 21.74 -14.31
CA LYS A 13 -0.95 21.06 -14.75
C LYS A 13 -1.88 22.01 -15.51
N LEU A 14 -1.53 22.30 -16.77
CA LEU A 14 -2.36 23.06 -17.70
C LEU A 14 -2.99 22.11 -18.72
N PHE A 15 -4.25 22.35 -19.05
CA PHE A 15 -4.91 21.65 -20.15
C PHE A 15 -4.33 22.15 -21.48
N SER A 16 -3.72 21.27 -22.27
CA SER A 16 -3.34 21.57 -23.65
C SER A 16 -4.39 21.02 -24.60
N ARG A 17 -4.86 21.85 -25.53
CA ARG A 17 -5.77 21.44 -26.61
C ARG A 17 -5.01 20.86 -27.81
N GLU A 18 -3.70 21.07 -27.86
CA GLU A 18 -2.81 20.53 -28.90
C GLU A 18 -2.37 19.12 -28.48
N GLN A 19 -2.80 18.10 -29.22
CA GLN A 19 -2.11 16.82 -29.22
C GLN A 19 -0.81 17.04 -30.01
N PRO A 20 0.37 16.74 -29.46
CA PRO A 20 1.59 16.79 -30.25
C PRO A 20 1.49 15.72 -31.35
N ASP A 21 1.36 16.16 -32.61
CA ASP A 21 1.27 15.31 -33.81
C ASP A 21 2.63 14.64 -34.19
N GLY A 22 3.60 14.62 -33.28
CA GLY A 22 4.95 14.11 -33.51
C GLY A 22 5.42 13.11 -32.44
N GLU A 23 6.35 12.22 -32.82
CA GLU A 23 7.12 11.44 -31.85
C GLU A 23 7.85 12.41 -30.90
N TYR A 24 7.50 12.37 -29.62
CA TYR A 24 8.23 13.09 -28.58
C TYR A 24 9.67 12.53 -28.52
N CYS A 25 10.62 13.30 -29.04
CA CYS A 25 12.04 13.00 -28.96
C CYS A 25 12.65 13.90 -27.88
N PRO A 26 12.89 13.40 -26.65
CA PRO A 26 13.44 14.21 -25.59
C PRO A 26 14.85 14.70 -25.96
N PRO A 27 15.14 16.01 -25.89
CA PRO A 27 16.48 16.52 -26.19
C PRO A 27 17.48 16.00 -25.15
N GLY A 28 18.56 15.37 -25.63
CA GLY A 28 19.65 14.89 -24.78
C GLY A 28 19.46 13.47 -24.24
N SER A 29 19.22 12.49 -25.12
CA SER A 29 19.29 11.06 -24.81
C SER A 29 20.73 10.60 -24.49
N ALA A 30 21.37 11.22 -23.50
CA ALA A 30 22.43 10.54 -22.80
C ALA A 30 21.76 9.35 -22.10
N GLN A 31 21.87 8.16 -22.72
CA GLN A 31 21.61 6.90 -22.05
C GLN A 31 22.63 6.79 -20.92
N THR A 32 22.40 7.49 -19.82
CA THR A 32 23.14 7.24 -18.60
C THR A 32 22.78 5.81 -18.24
N PRO A 33 23.73 4.85 -18.24
CA PRO A 33 23.41 3.49 -17.88
C PRO A 33 22.74 3.54 -16.51
N VAL A 34 21.54 2.95 -16.39
CA VAL A 34 20.86 2.84 -15.10
C VAL A 34 21.72 1.90 -14.26
N GLN A 35 22.69 2.45 -13.55
CA GLN A 35 23.45 1.70 -12.56
C GLN A 35 22.47 1.26 -11.49
N ARG A 36 22.61 0.01 -11.02
CA ARG A 36 21.91 -0.43 -9.81
C ARG A 36 22.38 0.46 -8.66
N LEU A 37 21.52 1.41 -8.27
CA LEU A 37 21.79 2.28 -7.13
C LEU A 37 21.51 1.50 -5.84
N PRO A 38 22.42 1.52 -4.85
CA PRO A 38 22.14 0.97 -3.54
C PRO A 38 20.94 1.68 -2.90
N SER A 39 20.29 1.04 -1.93
CA SER A 39 19.20 1.67 -1.17
C SER A 39 19.67 2.99 -0.56
N ALA A 40 18.85 4.04 -0.65
CA ALA A 40 19.12 5.31 0.02
C ALA A 40 19.23 5.13 1.55
N LEU A 41 18.50 4.14 2.08
CA LEU A 41 18.53 3.72 3.47
C LEU A 41 19.63 2.70 3.80
N GLY A 42 20.43 2.29 2.81
CA GLY A 42 21.46 1.26 2.96
C GLY A 42 22.53 1.64 3.99
N GLU A 43 22.97 2.89 4.01
CA GLU A 43 24.00 3.35 4.95
C GLU A 43 23.49 3.44 6.39
N LEU A 44 22.24 3.92 6.57
CA LEU A 44 21.57 3.93 7.87
C LEU A 44 21.39 2.52 8.43
N ARG A 45 21.10 1.53 7.57
CA ARG A 45 21.06 0.11 7.98
C ARG A 45 22.42 -0.38 8.45
N LYS A 46 23.51 -0.08 7.74
CA LYS A 46 24.87 -0.49 8.14
C LYS A 46 25.28 0.10 9.50
N GLN A 47 24.81 1.31 9.80
CA GLN A 47 25.03 1.98 11.08
C GLN A 47 24.09 1.47 12.19
N GLY A 48 23.21 0.52 11.90
CA GLY A 48 22.27 -0.05 12.86
C GLY A 48 21.16 0.92 13.28
N MET A 49 20.88 1.95 12.48
CA MET A 49 19.89 2.99 12.79
C MET A 49 18.47 2.63 12.34
N ILE A 50 18.30 1.63 11.48
CA ILE A 50 17.00 1.20 10.97
C ILE A 50 16.58 -0.11 11.63
N MET A 51 15.33 -0.17 12.03
CA MET A 51 14.74 -1.36 12.62
C MET A 51 14.72 -2.51 11.61
N VAL A 52 15.14 -3.69 12.05
CA VAL A 52 15.04 -4.90 11.25
C VAL A 52 13.74 -5.61 11.66
N PRO A 53 12.81 -5.91 10.74
CA PRO A 53 11.62 -6.66 11.10
C PRO A 53 12.01 -8.01 11.71
N GLU A 54 11.57 -8.28 12.94
CA GLU A 54 11.89 -9.53 13.65
C GLU A 54 11.20 -10.75 13.05
N VAL A 55 9.97 -10.56 12.56
CA VAL A 55 9.12 -11.65 12.07
C VAL A 55 9.39 -11.85 10.59
N TYR A 56 10.26 -12.80 10.29
CA TYR A 56 10.36 -13.39 8.96
C TYR A 56 9.41 -14.57 8.89
N GLU A 57 8.29 -14.42 8.18
CA GLU A 57 7.42 -15.55 7.89
C GLU A 57 8.14 -16.48 6.90
N GLU A 58 8.38 -17.74 7.29
CA GLU A 58 9.03 -18.73 6.44
C GLU A 58 8.24 -18.97 5.14
N SER A 59 6.91 -18.81 5.20
CA SER A 59 6.03 -18.82 4.04
C SER A 59 4.97 -17.73 4.19
N PRO A 60 4.77 -16.85 3.20
CA PRO A 60 3.78 -15.79 3.28
C PRO A 60 2.36 -16.37 3.30
N PHE A 61 1.46 -15.72 4.03
CA PHE A 61 0.04 -16.02 3.98
C PHE A 61 -0.53 -15.71 2.59
N ASP A 62 -1.45 -16.54 2.11
CA ASP A 62 -2.12 -16.37 0.82
C ASP A 62 -3.63 -16.20 1.00
N ILE A 63 -4.09 -14.94 0.97
CA ILE A 63 -5.49 -14.56 1.13
C ILE A 63 -6.37 -15.06 -0.04
N THR A 64 -5.77 -15.48 -1.16
CA THR A 64 -6.52 -16.06 -2.28
C THR A 64 -6.91 -17.51 -2.03
N ARG A 65 -6.26 -18.16 -1.05
CA ARG A 65 -6.48 -19.57 -0.70
C ARG A 65 -7.19 -19.73 0.64
N TYR A 66 -6.95 -18.82 1.57
CA TYR A 66 -7.47 -18.88 2.93
C TYR A 66 -8.01 -17.53 3.36
N SER A 67 -9.14 -17.52 4.06
CA SER A 67 -9.64 -16.30 4.69
C SER A 67 -8.78 -15.99 5.92
N PRO A 68 -8.08 -14.84 5.97
CA PRO A 68 -7.25 -14.50 7.12
C PRO A 68 -8.13 -14.20 8.35
N GLN A 69 -7.60 -14.45 9.55
CA GLN A 69 -8.27 -14.17 10.84
C GLN A 69 -7.44 -13.17 11.64
N SER A 70 -8.08 -12.36 12.47
CA SER A 70 -7.39 -11.41 13.35
C SER A 70 -6.70 -12.13 14.51
N PRO A 71 -5.46 -11.76 14.90
CA PRO A 71 -4.62 -10.72 14.30
C PRO A 71 -4.05 -11.14 12.94
N TYR A 72 -4.16 -10.26 11.95
CA TYR A 72 -3.73 -10.56 10.59
C TYR A 72 -2.21 -10.57 10.45
N PRO A 73 -1.61 -11.58 9.80
CA PRO A 73 -0.18 -11.57 9.52
C PRO A 73 0.16 -10.43 8.55
N ARG A 74 1.39 -9.89 8.67
CA ARG A 74 1.83 -8.76 7.85
C ARG A 74 1.82 -9.14 6.36
N SER A 75 2.17 -10.38 6.02
CA SER A 75 2.10 -10.86 4.63
C SER A 75 0.68 -10.79 4.05
N ALA A 76 -0.36 -11.15 4.82
CA ALA A 76 -1.75 -11.04 4.40
C ALA A 76 -2.18 -9.59 4.18
N LEU A 77 -1.83 -8.69 5.10
CA LEU A 77 -2.09 -7.25 4.96
C LEU A 77 -1.39 -6.67 3.74
N MET A 78 -0.11 -7.02 3.53
CA MET A 78 0.66 -6.58 2.36
C MET A 78 0.08 -7.12 1.05
N GLN A 79 -0.34 -8.38 1.01
CA GLN A 79 -1.02 -8.96 -0.16
C GLN A 79 -2.36 -8.26 -0.42
N MET A 80 -3.12 -7.94 0.63
CA MET A 80 -4.39 -7.23 0.52
C MET A 80 -4.16 -5.80 0.01
N MET A 81 -3.20 -5.06 0.57
CA MET A 81 -2.83 -3.72 0.10
C MET A 81 -2.32 -3.71 -1.36
N ALA A 82 -1.59 -4.74 -1.78
CA ALA A 82 -1.17 -4.89 -3.17
C ALA A 82 -2.37 -5.08 -4.13
N ARG A 83 -3.47 -5.71 -3.67
CA ARG A 83 -4.72 -5.88 -4.41
C ARG A 83 -5.67 -4.68 -4.29
N GLY A 84 -5.57 -3.92 -3.21
CA GLY A 84 -6.49 -2.83 -2.87
C GLY A 84 -6.54 -1.73 -3.93
N GLU A 85 -7.68 -1.05 -3.99
CA GLU A 85 -7.90 0.08 -4.88
C GLU A 85 -7.02 1.27 -4.49
N THR A 86 -6.40 1.94 -5.47
CA THR A 86 -5.50 3.08 -5.21
C THR A 86 -6.19 4.22 -4.48
N GLY A 87 -7.45 4.53 -4.81
CA GLY A 87 -8.22 5.60 -4.17
C GLY A 87 -8.49 5.32 -2.70
N ALA A 88 -8.99 4.12 -2.38
CA ALA A 88 -9.22 3.68 -1.01
C ALA A 88 -7.92 3.69 -0.18
N MET A 89 -6.85 3.10 -0.72
CA MET A 89 -5.53 3.10 -0.09
C MET A 89 -5.01 4.50 0.22
N LEU A 90 -5.12 5.42 -0.75
CA LEU A 90 -4.75 6.82 -0.57
C LEU A 90 -5.60 7.49 0.51
N ALA A 91 -6.92 7.25 0.52
CA ALA A 91 -7.81 7.84 1.51
C ALA A 91 -7.43 7.44 2.94
N PHE A 92 -7.19 6.15 3.18
CA PHE A 92 -6.72 5.66 4.49
C PHE A 92 -5.34 6.22 4.84
N ALA A 93 -4.37 6.19 3.93
CA ALA A 93 -3.05 6.75 4.19
C ALA A 93 -3.12 8.26 4.49
N TYR A 94 -3.99 8.99 3.79
CA TYR A 94 -4.21 10.41 3.98
C TYR A 94 -4.78 10.75 5.36
N THR A 95 -5.56 9.87 5.99
CA THR A 95 -6.00 10.11 7.39
C THR A 95 -4.81 10.20 8.31
N SER A 96 -3.82 9.30 8.15
CA SER A 96 -2.58 9.34 8.93
C SER A 96 -1.75 10.58 8.64
N MET A 97 -1.61 10.98 7.36
CA MET A 97 -0.92 12.22 6.99
C MET A 97 -1.58 13.47 7.60
N ARG A 98 -2.89 13.40 7.90
CA ARG A 98 -3.68 14.48 8.52
C ARG A 98 -3.72 14.41 10.05
N GLY A 99 -2.98 13.47 10.66
CA GLY A 99 -2.85 13.35 12.12
C GLY A 99 -3.83 12.37 12.77
N TYR A 100 -4.63 11.62 12.00
CA TYR A 100 -5.39 10.49 12.54
C TYR A 100 -4.45 9.29 12.69
N GLY A 101 -3.71 9.30 13.80
CA GLY A 101 -2.61 8.38 14.08
C GLY A 101 -1.27 9.12 14.10
N ASP A 102 -0.40 8.70 15.00
CA ASP A 102 0.92 9.30 15.23
C ASP A 102 2.00 8.63 14.38
N VAL A 103 1.94 8.88 13.08
CA VAL A 103 2.96 8.45 12.11
C VAL A 103 3.39 9.64 11.28
N HIS A 104 4.68 9.99 11.36
CA HIS A 104 5.29 11.05 10.56
C HIS A 104 6.21 10.43 9.49
N PRO A 105 5.66 9.98 8.35
CA PRO A 105 6.44 9.26 7.35
C PRO A 105 7.33 10.21 6.54
N THR A 106 8.57 9.80 6.30
CA THR A 106 9.47 10.41 5.31
C THR A 106 9.78 9.38 4.24
N ILE A 107 9.71 9.73 2.95
CA ILE A 107 10.13 8.82 1.89
C ILE A 107 11.65 8.66 1.98
N GLY A 108 12.09 7.45 2.34
CA GLY A 108 13.51 7.12 2.41
C GLY A 108 14.06 6.73 1.05
N ASP A 109 13.32 5.89 0.32
CA ASP A 109 13.70 5.40 -1.00
C ASP A 109 12.43 5.14 -1.82
N LEU A 110 12.34 5.73 -3.01
CA LEU A 110 11.26 5.50 -3.98
C LEU A 110 11.90 5.11 -5.30
N ARG A 111 11.47 3.98 -5.86
CA ARG A 111 12.07 3.37 -7.03
C ARG A 111 11.02 2.94 -8.02
N LEU A 112 11.25 3.31 -9.27
CA LEU A 112 10.56 2.76 -10.42
C LEU A 112 11.56 2.06 -11.31
N GLY A 113 11.19 0.88 -11.81
CA GLY A 113 12.06 0.15 -12.70
C GLY A 113 11.48 -1.19 -13.15
N MET A 114 12.34 -1.93 -13.87
CA MET A 114 12.08 -3.32 -14.24
C MET A 114 12.71 -4.24 -13.18
N THR A 115 11.99 -5.28 -12.79
CA THR A 115 12.56 -6.39 -12.00
C THR A 115 12.38 -7.70 -12.74
N GLU A 116 13.40 -8.56 -12.67
CA GLU A 116 13.38 -9.87 -13.30
C GLU A 116 12.47 -10.82 -12.52
N VAL A 117 11.61 -11.55 -13.25
CA VAL A 117 10.84 -12.65 -12.70
C VAL A 117 11.61 -13.93 -12.96
N THR A 118 11.97 -14.63 -11.89
CA THR A 118 12.67 -15.92 -11.96
C THR A 118 11.86 -17.00 -11.29
N CYS A 119 11.95 -18.23 -11.80
CA CYS A 119 11.37 -19.39 -11.14
C CYS A 119 12.35 -20.57 -11.20
N THR A 120 12.11 -21.57 -10.35
CA THR A 120 12.80 -22.85 -10.44
C THR A 120 12.07 -23.70 -11.47
N HIS A 121 12.76 -24.08 -12.55
CA HIS A 121 12.16 -24.86 -13.63
C HIS A 121 11.78 -26.27 -13.12
N PRO A 122 10.53 -26.72 -13.30
CA PRO A 122 10.02 -27.91 -12.62
C PRO A 122 10.70 -29.22 -13.06
N PHE A 123 11.22 -29.29 -14.29
CA PHE A 123 11.86 -30.51 -14.81
C PHE A 123 13.39 -30.52 -14.66
N THR A 124 14.03 -29.36 -14.61
CA THR A 124 15.50 -29.27 -14.64
C THR A 124 16.07 -28.80 -13.31
N GLY A 125 15.25 -28.26 -12.40
CA GLY A 125 15.71 -27.67 -11.14
C GLY A 125 16.51 -26.37 -11.30
N ASN A 126 16.77 -25.93 -12.53
CA ASN A 126 17.56 -24.73 -12.80
C ASN A 126 16.74 -23.47 -12.55
N ARG A 127 17.39 -22.42 -12.03
CA ARG A 127 16.79 -21.09 -11.95
C ARG A 127 16.71 -20.51 -13.35
N VAL A 128 15.49 -20.24 -13.82
CA VAL A 128 15.24 -19.66 -15.14
C VAL A 128 14.61 -18.28 -15.00
N ARG A 129 15.02 -17.37 -15.88
CA ARG A 129 14.38 -16.06 -16.02
C ARG A 129 13.18 -16.21 -16.96
N VAL A 130 12.00 -15.86 -16.46
CA VAL A 130 10.71 -15.95 -17.19
C VAL A 130 10.42 -14.66 -17.94
N GLY A 131 10.85 -13.52 -17.39
CA GLY A 131 10.61 -12.22 -18.00
C GLY A 131 11.01 -11.08 -17.06
N GLU A 132 10.47 -9.90 -17.32
CA GLU A 132 10.60 -8.73 -16.45
C GLU A 132 9.25 -8.05 -16.29
N ILE A 133 9.07 -7.40 -15.15
CA ILE A 133 7.86 -6.63 -14.84
C ILE A 133 8.24 -5.22 -14.39
N ARG A 134 7.41 -4.25 -14.76
CA ARG A 134 7.49 -2.88 -14.25
C ARG A 134 6.95 -2.85 -12.83
N VAL A 135 7.69 -2.23 -11.92
CA VAL A 135 7.31 -2.15 -10.51
C VAL A 135 7.66 -0.79 -9.93
N THR A 136 6.88 -0.41 -8.92
CA THR A 136 7.19 0.71 -8.03
C THR A 136 7.39 0.16 -6.63
N ALA A 137 8.50 0.52 -5.98
CA ALA A 137 8.81 0.15 -4.61
C ALA A 137 9.12 1.40 -3.80
N VAL A 138 8.58 1.48 -2.58
CA VAL A 138 8.76 2.60 -1.67
C VAL A 138 9.11 2.07 -0.29
N GLU A 139 10.09 2.69 0.33
CA GLU A 139 10.39 2.51 1.74
C GLU A 139 10.30 3.86 2.45
N THR A 140 9.38 3.94 3.40
CA THR A 140 9.20 5.11 4.26
C THR A 140 9.86 4.91 5.60
N VAL A 141 10.43 5.98 6.14
CA VAL A 141 11.03 6.06 7.47
C VAL A 141 10.06 6.77 8.40
N GLY A 142 9.73 6.15 9.53
CA GLY A 142 8.91 6.73 10.59
C GLY A 142 9.73 7.23 11.77
N ALA A 143 9.04 7.49 12.89
CA ALA A 143 9.67 7.86 14.15
C ALA A 143 10.60 6.75 14.67
N PHE A 144 11.55 7.13 15.54
CA PHE A 144 12.39 6.17 16.25
C PHE A 144 11.55 5.41 17.29
N LYS A 145 11.76 4.10 17.38
CA LYS A 145 11.13 3.23 18.37
C LYS A 145 12.18 2.30 18.99
N LYS A 146 11.85 1.75 20.17
CA LYS A 146 12.65 0.68 20.77
C LYS A 146 12.45 -0.56 19.92
N ASP A 147 13.54 -1.08 19.37
CA ASP A 147 13.56 -2.34 18.65
C ASP A 147 13.21 -3.46 19.64
N PRO A 148 12.21 -4.32 19.35
CA PRO A 148 11.87 -5.40 20.27
C PRO A 148 13.00 -6.43 20.46
N ALA A 149 13.95 -6.52 19.52
CA ALA A 149 14.99 -7.55 19.53
C ALA A 149 16.08 -7.29 20.57
N ASP A 150 16.49 -6.03 20.71
CA ASP A 150 17.58 -5.63 21.62
C ASP A 150 17.31 -4.35 22.42
N GLY A 151 16.12 -3.76 22.30
CA GLY A 151 15.68 -2.58 23.04
C GLY A 151 16.30 -1.25 22.59
N LYS A 152 17.17 -1.24 21.57
CA LYS A 152 17.82 -0.01 21.09
C LYS A 152 16.87 0.87 20.30
N LEU A 153 17.08 2.18 20.34
CA LEU A 153 16.31 3.12 19.53
C LEU A 153 16.76 3.04 18.07
N ARG A 154 15.82 2.71 17.18
CA ARG A 154 16.00 2.66 15.72
C ARG A 154 14.81 3.29 15.02
N LEU A 155 15.05 3.83 13.83
CA LEU A 155 14.02 4.34 12.93
C LEU A 155 13.14 3.19 12.44
N ALA A 156 11.83 3.32 12.65
CA ALA A 156 10.84 2.41 12.08
C ALA A 156 10.76 2.57 10.56
N THR A 157 10.41 1.51 9.84
CA THR A 157 10.24 1.56 8.38
C THR A 157 8.92 0.94 7.95
N GLY A 158 8.35 1.47 6.89
CA GLY A 158 7.20 0.88 6.19
C GLY A 158 7.54 0.66 4.73
N PHE A 159 6.90 -0.32 4.12
CA PHE A 159 7.20 -0.78 2.78
C PHE A 159 5.96 -0.81 1.89
N GLY A 160 6.11 -0.38 0.65
CA GLY A 160 5.08 -0.42 -0.36
C GLY A 160 5.62 -0.95 -1.67
N PHE A 161 4.83 -1.79 -2.34
CA PHE A 161 5.21 -2.39 -3.61
C PHE A 161 3.98 -2.59 -4.50
N CYS A 162 4.06 -2.15 -5.75
CA CYS A 162 3.00 -2.38 -6.72
C CYS A 162 3.52 -2.50 -8.15
N PHE A 163 2.70 -3.07 -9.03
CA PHE A 163 3.01 -3.18 -10.46
C PHE A 163 2.86 -1.83 -11.17
N GLY A 164 3.66 -1.63 -12.21
CA GLY A 164 3.62 -0.46 -13.06
C GLY A 164 4.16 0.80 -12.39
N PHE A 165 3.73 1.94 -12.92
CA PHE A 165 4.13 3.29 -12.51
C PHE A 165 3.00 3.87 -11.65
N ASN A 166 2.95 3.48 -10.38
CA ASN A 166 1.89 3.89 -9.45
C ASN A 166 2.50 4.25 -8.08
N GLU A 167 3.20 5.37 -8.07
CA GLU A 167 3.86 5.95 -6.89
C GLU A 167 2.86 6.23 -5.78
N THR A 168 1.69 6.79 -6.12
CA THR A 168 0.64 7.09 -5.15
C THR A 168 0.22 5.86 -4.35
N LYS A 169 0.01 4.72 -5.02
CA LYS A 169 -0.32 3.46 -4.34
C LYS A 169 0.84 2.95 -3.49
N ALA A 170 2.06 2.94 -4.02
CA ALA A 170 3.21 2.44 -3.27
C ALA A 170 3.52 3.30 -2.03
N ILE A 171 3.41 4.63 -2.13
CA ILE A 171 3.56 5.55 -0.99
C ILE A 171 2.44 5.33 0.03
N ALA A 172 1.19 5.24 -0.42
CA ALA A 172 0.06 4.98 0.48
C ALA A 172 0.25 3.65 1.22
N MET A 173 0.66 2.60 0.51
CA MET A 173 0.93 1.28 1.07
C MET A 173 2.06 1.30 2.10
N SER A 174 3.17 2.03 1.85
CA SER A 174 4.28 2.10 2.81
C SER A 174 3.89 2.84 4.10
N ILE A 175 3.03 3.86 4.00
CA ILE A 175 2.52 4.60 5.15
C ILE A 175 1.57 3.73 5.98
N LEU A 176 0.68 3.00 5.33
CA LEU A 176 -0.23 2.07 6.01
C LEU A 176 0.54 0.92 6.68
N ASP A 177 1.51 0.33 5.99
CA ASP A 177 2.38 -0.69 6.56
C ASP A 177 3.16 -0.17 7.78
N LEU A 178 3.68 1.06 7.71
CA LEU A 178 4.34 1.72 8.85
C LEU A 178 3.37 1.89 10.03
N ALA A 179 2.15 2.35 9.77
CA ALA A 179 1.12 2.59 10.79
C ALA A 179 0.66 1.30 11.47
N LEU A 180 0.50 0.22 10.70
CA LEU A 180 0.07 -1.09 11.18
C LEU A 180 1.18 -1.82 11.95
N THR A 181 2.41 -1.73 11.47
CA THR A 181 3.55 -2.43 12.07
C THR A 181 4.04 -1.73 13.34
N TYR A 182 3.99 -0.40 13.36
CA TYR A 182 4.60 0.42 14.40
C TYR A 182 3.61 1.47 14.93
N PRO A 183 2.55 1.05 15.63
CA PRO A 183 1.50 1.95 16.12
C PRO A 183 2.09 3.06 17.00
N GLY A 184 1.57 4.28 16.86
CA GLY A 184 2.03 5.51 17.51
C GLY A 184 2.11 5.46 19.04
N TYR A 185 2.76 6.46 19.65
CA TYR A 185 2.94 6.50 21.12
C TYR A 185 1.70 7.01 21.87
N SER A 186 0.80 7.74 21.19
CA SER A 186 -0.43 8.27 21.77
C SER A 186 -1.45 7.14 22.00
N ILE A 187 -1.61 6.74 23.26
CA ILE A 187 -2.65 5.81 23.69
C ILE A 187 -4.02 6.46 23.43
N GLY A 188 -4.87 5.80 22.64
CA GLY A 188 -6.27 6.21 22.42
C GLY A 188 -6.56 6.90 21.07
N GLU A 189 -5.54 7.23 20.27
CA GLU A 189 -5.69 7.89 18.97
C GLU A 189 -5.30 6.96 17.79
N SER A 190 -5.83 5.75 17.75
CA SER A 190 -5.65 4.89 16.59
C SER A 190 -6.59 5.33 15.46
N GLY A 191 -6.04 6.01 14.46
CA GLY A 191 -6.79 6.38 13.26
C GLY A 191 -7.08 5.18 12.35
N PRO A 192 -7.93 5.36 11.31
CA PRO A 192 -8.31 4.28 10.39
C PRO A 192 -7.11 3.58 9.72
N ALA A 193 -6.03 4.32 9.46
CA ALA A 193 -4.78 3.81 8.90
C ALA A 193 -4.07 2.77 9.78
N ALA A 194 -4.26 2.82 11.09
CA ALA A 194 -3.64 1.90 12.05
C ALA A 194 -4.57 0.72 12.41
N SER A 195 -5.75 0.63 11.81
CA SER A 195 -6.70 -0.48 12.03
C SER A 195 -6.52 -1.56 10.96
N SER A 196 -5.94 -2.69 11.34
CA SER A 196 -5.75 -3.84 10.44
C SER A 196 -7.07 -4.40 9.91
N GLU A 197 -8.16 -4.28 10.69
CA GLU A 197 -9.51 -4.67 10.28
C GLU A 197 -10.10 -3.74 9.21
N MET A 198 -9.90 -2.43 9.36
CA MET A 198 -10.31 -1.46 8.34
C MET A 198 -9.56 -1.73 7.03
N ILE A 199 -8.24 -1.90 7.11
CA ILE A 199 -7.41 -2.14 5.93
C ILE A 199 -7.74 -3.49 5.28
N MET A 200 -7.99 -4.55 6.05
CA MET A 200 -8.31 -5.86 5.47
C MET A 200 -9.62 -5.84 4.67
N HIS A 201 -10.66 -5.17 5.16
CA HIS A 201 -12.04 -5.32 4.64
C HIS A 201 -12.58 -4.16 3.81
N HIS A 202 -11.86 -3.02 3.71
CA HIS A 202 -12.42 -1.81 3.10
C HIS A 202 -11.60 -1.25 1.94
N ILE A 203 -10.59 -1.98 1.47
CA ILE A 203 -9.73 -1.53 0.37
C ILE A 203 -9.90 -2.34 -0.92
N ASP A 204 -10.58 -3.50 -0.90
CA ASP A 204 -10.83 -4.27 -2.12
C ASP A 204 -11.93 -3.59 -2.96
N GLY A 205 -11.54 -3.05 -4.11
CA GLY A 205 -12.46 -2.44 -5.07
C GLY A 205 -13.46 -3.44 -5.65
N VAL A 206 -13.09 -4.73 -5.76
CA VAL A 206 -13.98 -5.77 -6.31
C VAL A 206 -15.12 -6.06 -5.34
N GLU A 207 -14.79 -6.23 -4.05
CA GLU A 207 -15.77 -6.48 -3.01
C GLU A 207 -16.68 -5.27 -2.78
N SER A 208 -16.08 -4.10 -2.56
CA SER A 208 -16.85 -2.86 -2.30
C SER A 208 -17.78 -2.50 -3.44
N MET A 209 -17.31 -2.56 -4.70
CA MET A 209 -18.16 -2.34 -5.87
C MET A 209 -19.27 -3.38 -6.00
N GLY A 210 -18.96 -4.66 -5.74
CA GLY A 210 -19.95 -5.74 -5.77
C GLY A 210 -21.05 -5.50 -4.74
N PHE A 211 -20.67 -5.17 -3.51
CA PHE A 211 -21.61 -4.83 -2.45
C PHE A 211 -22.39 -3.57 -2.79
N THR A 212 -21.80 -2.46 -3.23
CA THR A 212 -22.59 -1.27 -3.61
C THR A 212 -23.61 -1.57 -4.71
N ASN A 213 -23.25 -2.37 -5.71
CA ASN A 213 -24.15 -2.70 -6.80
C ASN A 213 -25.29 -3.66 -6.40
N HIS A 214 -25.17 -4.38 -5.27
CA HIS A 214 -26.22 -5.29 -4.80
C HIS A 214 -27.52 -4.54 -4.52
N PHE A 215 -27.47 -3.27 -4.11
CA PHE A 215 -28.66 -2.45 -3.81
C PHE A 215 -29.61 -2.25 -5.01
N LYS A 216 -29.16 -2.55 -6.25
CA LYS A 216 -30.02 -2.57 -7.44
C LYS A 216 -30.94 -3.79 -7.49
N LEU A 217 -30.62 -4.85 -6.74
CA LEU A 217 -31.43 -6.06 -6.66
C LEU A 217 -32.70 -5.80 -5.85
N PRO A 218 -33.75 -6.62 -6.02
CA PRO A 218 -34.99 -6.40 -5.29
C PRO A 218 -34.84 -6.62 -3.78
N HIS A 219 -35.14 -5.58 -3.00
CA HIS A 219 -35.17 -5.60 -1.52
C HIS A 219 -36.59 -5.47 -0.95
N TYR A 220 -37.62 -5.66 -1.78
CA TYR A 220 -39.02 -5.38 -1.39
C TYR A 220 -39.53 -6.25 -0.24
N VAL A 221 -39.03 -7.48 -0.06
CA VAL A 221 -39.44 -8.34 1.06
C VAL A 221 -38.93 -7.77 2.38
N THR A 222 -37.64 -7.45 2.46
CA THR A 222 -37.03 -6.84 3.65
C THR A 222 -37.66 -5.48 3.93
N PHE A 223 -37.85 -4.65 2.90
CA PHE A 223 -38.49 -3.35 3.04
C PHE A 223 -39.95 -3.47 3.52
N GLN A 224 -40.69 -4.49 3.07
CA GLN A 224 -42.05 -4.75 3.55
C GLN A 224 -42.08 -5.13 5.04
N ALA A 225 -41.07 -5.87 5.53
CA ALA A 225 -40.93 -6.19 6.94
C ALA A 225 -40.63 -4.92 7.78
N ASP A 226 -39.80 -4.01 7.26
CA ASP A 226 -39.54 -2.72 7.88
C ASP A 226 -40.81 -1.84 7.95
N LEU A 227 -41.60 -1.79 6.87
CA LEU A 227 -42.87 -1.07 6.84
C LEU A 227 -43.89 -1.62 7.85
N GLN A 228 -43.96 -2.94 8.02
CA GLN A 228 -44.82 -3.56 9.04
C GLN A 228 -44.38 -3.18 10.46
N THR A 229 -43.07 -3.17 10.69
CA THR A 229 -42.48 -2.76 11.99
C THR A 229 -42.79 -1.29 12.27
N TYR A 230 -42.58 -0.41 11.28
CA TYR A 230 -42.93 1.00 11.36
C TYR A 230 -44.41 1.23 11.65
N ALA A 231 -45.31 0.54 10.95
CA ALA A 231 -46.76 0.67 11.18
C ALA A 231 -47.17 0.26 12.60
N ARG A 232 -46.55 -0.77 13.17
CA ARG A 232 -46.77 -1.17 14.57
C ARG A 232 -46.22 -0.14 15.54
N ALA A 233 -44.98 0.31 15.33
CA ALA A 233 -44.35 1.32 16.19
C ALA A 233 -45.21 2.60 16.24
N LYS A 234 -45.68 3.08 15.09
CA LYS A 234 -46.55 4.25 15.01
C LYS A 234 -47.84 4.08 15.82
N LYS A 235 -48.50 2.92 15.73
CA LYS A 235 -49.74 2.63 16.48
C LYS A 235 -49.56 2.58 18.01
N HIS A 236 -48.34 2.37 18.50
CA HIS A 236 -48.03 2.27 19.93
C HIS A 236 -47.33 3.51 20.50
N HIS A 237 -46.91 4.45 19.65
CA HIS A 237 -46.28 5.72 20.05
C HIS A 237 -47.21 6.92 19.93
N ASP A 238 -48.22 6.88 19.04
CA ASP A 238 -49.37 7.79 19.00
C ASP A 238 -50.52 7.23 19.86
#